data_AF-A0A815SCM3-F1
#
_entry.id   AF-A0A815SCM3-F1
#
_cell.length_a   1.000
_cell.length_b   1.000
_cell.length_c   1.000
_cell.angle_alpha   90.00
_cell.angle_beta   90.00
_cell.angle_gamma   90.00
#
_symmetry.space_group_name_H-M   'P 1'
#
loop_
_entity.id
_entity.type
_entity.pdbx_description
1 polymer ?
#
loop_
_entity_poly.entity_id
_entity_poly.type
_entity_poly.pdbx_seq_one_letter_code
_entity_poly.pdbx_strand_id
1 'polypeptide(L)'
;MFTYEYFGENLPTAYNRQDINQMINVSQSVYYCSLCIFQIFNYFSTRTRYASIFQHNPFWGQNRNWFALGAIMVSIIVQLIFTQVTWFNEIFDTAPVPAKYVMPTIVFGIGWLVIDELRKLCVRKFPHSIIAKIAW
;
A
#
# COMPACT_ATOMS: atom_id res chain seq x y z
N MET A 1 17.35 -27.77 3.30
CA MET A 1 16.19 -27.99 4.16
C MET A 1 15.56 -26.64 4.42
N PHE A 2 14.33 -26.42 3.96
CA PHE A 2 13.71 -25.10 3.99
C PHE A 2 12.93 -24.90 5.29
N THR A 3 12.92 -23.67 5.80
CA THR A 3 12.36 -23.32 7.12
C THR A 3 10.83 -23.45 7.22
N TYR A 4 10.12 -23.55 6.08
CA TYR A 4 8.65 -23.66 6.06
C TYR A 4 8.13 -25.06 6.43
N GLU A 5 8.96 -26.11 6.28
CA GLU A 5 8.56 -27.51 6.51
C GLU A 5 8.40 -27.83 8.01
N TYR A 6 8.97 -26.99 8.87
CA TYR A 6 9.02 -27.16 10.34
C TYR A 6 8.37 -25.97 11.07
N PHE A 7 7.52 -25.22 10.38
CA PHE A 7 6.87 -24.05 10.96
C PHE A 7 5.89 -24.49 12.07
N GLY A 8 6.28 -24.27 13.34
CA GLY A 8 5.52 -24.68 14.52
C GLY A 8 5.97 -26.00 15.17
N GLU A 9 6.75 -26.82 14.47
CA GLU A 9 7.22 -28.13 14.94
C GLU A 9 8.76 -28.22 14.80
N ASN A 10 9.48 -27.93 15.89
CA ASN A 10 10.94 -27.96 16.01
C ASN A 10 11.71 -27.27 14.87
N LEU A 11 11.79 -25.95 14.94
CA LEU A 11 12.52 -25.15 13.97
C LEU A 11 14.03 -25.48 13.99
N PRO A 12 14.69 -25.58 12.82
CA PRO A 12 16.13 -25.78 12.72
C PRO A 12 16.94 -24.50 13.05
N THR A 13 16.32 -23.47 13.64
CA THR A 13 16.92 -22.17 13.94
C THR A 13 17.16 -22.00 15.45
N ALA A 14 18.13 -21.16 15.83
CA ALA A 14 18.46 -20.88 17.24
C ALA A 14 17.43 -19.97 17.96
N TYR A 15 16.30 -19.66 17.32
CA TYR A 15 15.30 -18.73 17.85
C TYR A 15 14.22 -19.45 18.64
N ASN A 16 13.81 -18.86 19.77
CA ASN A 16 12.73 -19.40 20.59
C ASN A 16 11.37 -19.19 19.88
N ARG A 17 10.37 -20.03 20.17
CA ARG A 17 9.02 -19.92 19.56
C ARG A 17 8.38 -18.56 19.81
N GLN A 18 8.64 -17.95 20.97
CA GLN A 18 8.14 -16.63 21.33
C GLN A 18 8.71 -15.53 20.43
N ASP A 19 10.01 -15.58 20.13
CA ASP A 19 10.68 -14.60 19.26
C ASP A 19 10.11 -14.67 17.84
N ILE A 20 9.85 -15.88 17.34
CA ILE A 20 9.28 -16.11 16.01
C ILE A 20 7.86 -15.55 15.92
N ASN A 21 7.01 -15.80 16.93
CA ASN A 21 5.66 -15.25 16.96
C ASN A 21 5.69 -13.72 16.99
N GLN A 22 6.60 -13.12 17.76
CA GLN A 22 6.79 -11.67 17.75
C GLN A 22 7.20 -11.16 16.36
N MET A 23 8.11 -11.85 15.66
CA MET A 23 8.53 -11.47 14.30
C MET A 23 7.39 -11.60 13.28
N ILE A 24 6.54 -12.63 13.40
CA ILE A 24 5.34 -12.82 12.57
C ILE A 24 4.38 -11.66 12.77
N ASN A 25 4.07 -11.35 14.03
CA ASN A 25 3.17 -10.26 14.40
C ASN A 25 3.67 -8.91 13.85
N VAL A 26 4.98 -8.62 13.99
CA VAL A 26 5.60 -7.42 13.37
C VAL A 26 5.46 -7.42 11.84
N SER A 27 5.73 -8.56 11.20
CA SER A 27 5.67 -8.68 9.73
C SER A 27 4.25 -8.48 9.20
N GLN A 28 3.25 -9.03 9.89
CA GLN A 28 1.84 -8.85 9.55
C GLN A 28 1.41 -7.38 9.70
N SER A 29 1.80 -6.70 10.78
CA SER A 29 1.56 -5.26 10.95
C SER A 29 2.17 -4.42 9.83
N VAL A 30 3.42 -4.73 9.44
CA VAL A 30 4.13 -4.03 8.36
C VAL A 30 3.41 -4.24 7.02
N TYR A 31 2.94 -5.46 6.74
CA TYR A 31 2.19 -5.77 5.54
C TYR A 31 0.86 -5.00 5.48
N TYR A 32 0.08 -5.00 6.57
CA TYR A 32 -1.15 -4.22 6.68
C TYR A 32 -0.90 -2.72 6.43
N CYS A 33 0.09 -2.15 7.11
CA CYS A 33 0.48 -0.74 6.96
C CYS A 33 0.85 -0.42 5.51
N SER A 34 1.57 -1.32 4.86
CA SER A 34 1.99 -1.16 3.47
C SER A 34 0.80 -1.19 2.51
N LEU A 35 -0.15 -2.11 2.71
CA LEU A 35 -1.37 -2.16 1.91
C LEU A 35 -2.20 -0.87 2.05
N CYS A 36 -2.44 -0.40 3.27
CA CYS A 36 -3.22 0.83 3.51
C CYS A 36 -2.61 2.04 2.79
N ILE A 37 -1.29 2.20 2.86
CA ILE A 37 -0.59 3.28 2.16
C ILE A 37 -0.68 3.10 0.65
N PHE A 38 -0.50 1.88 0.15
CA PHE A 38 -0.60 1.58 -1.28
C PHE A 38 -2.01 1.87 -1.81
N GLN A 39 -3.06 1.69 -1.00
CA GLN A 39 -4.42 2.04 -1.41
C GLN A 39 -4.60 3.53 -1.71
N ILE A 40 -3.86 4.40 -1.03
CA ILE A 40 -3.87 5.84 -1.33
C ILE A 40 -3.35 6.07 -2.75
N PHE A 41 -2.23 5.42 -3.12
CA PHE A 41 -1.68 5.50 -4.48
C PHE A 41 -2.63 4.89 -5.53
N ASN A 42 -3.24 3.75 -5.24
CA ASN A 42 -4.26 3.14 -6.10
C ASN A 42 -5.46 4.05 -6.33
N TYR A 43 -5.92 4.76 -5.30
CA TYR A 43 -7.01 5.72 -5.42
C TYR A 43 -6.67 6.86 -6.38
N PHE A 44 -5.45 7.41 -6.31
CA PHE A 44 -5.01 8.43 -7.27
C PHE A 44 -4.91 7.91 -8.71
N SER A 45 -4.43 6.67 -8.89
CA SER A 45 -4.34 6.02 -10.20
C SER A 45 -5.71 5.81 -10.85
N THR A 46 -6.65 5.21 -10.11
CA THR A 46 -7.97 4.81 -10.64
C THR A 46 -8.91 5.97 -10.92
N ARG A 47 -8.70 7.15 -10.30
CA ARG A 47 -9.55 8.33 -10.51
C ARG A 47 -9.61 8.80 -11.96
N THR A 48 -8.54 8.60 -12.74
CA THR A 48 -8.45 9.11 -14.10
C THR A 48 -8.19 7.97 -15.08
N ARG A 49 -9.18 7.66 -15.92
CA ARG A 49 -9.05 6.59 -16.93
C ARG A 49 -8.18 6.99 -18.12
N TYR A 50 -8.38 8.20 -18.63
CA TYR A 50 -7.63 8.74 -19.79
C TYR A 50 -7.05 10.12 -19.53
N ALA A 51 -7.43 10.78 -18.43
CA ALA A 51 -6.90 12.08 -18.04
C ALA A 51 -5.54 11.90 -17.33
N SER A 52 -4.54 12.75 -17.57
CA SER A 52 -3.33 12.75 -16.74
C SER A 52 -3.65 13.37 -15.39
N ILE A 53 -3.08 12.83 -14.32
CA ILE A 53 -3.20 13.36 -12.96
C ILE A 53 -2.77 14.84 -12.89
N PHE A 54 -1.82 15.28 -13.73
CA PHE A 54 -1.37 16.68 -13.77
C PHE A 54 -2.40 17.64 -14.38
N GLN A 55 -3.16 17.18 -15.38
CA GLN A 55 -4.23 17.96 -15.99
C GLN A 55 -5.51 17.95 -15.14
N HIS A 56 -5.71 16.88 -14.37
CA HIS A 56 -6.85 16.68 -13.49
C HIS A 56 -6.40 16.72 -12.03
N ASN A 57 -5.79 17.85 -11.64
CA ASN A 57 -5.16 17.99 -10.34
C ASN A 57 -6.20 17.91 -9.20
N PRO A 58 -6.03 17.00 -8.22
CA PRO A 58 -6.98 16.81 -7.13
C PRO A 58 -6.97 17.91 -6.06
N PHE A 59 -5.90 18.71 -5.97
CA PHE A 59 -5.74 19.69 -4.89
C PHE A 59 -6.23 21.11 -5.28
N TRP A 60 -6.14 21.48 -6.55
CA TRP A 60 -6.58 22.78 -7.07
C TRP A 60 -7.24 22.64 -8.45
N GLY A 61 -8.42 23.25 -8.64
CA GLY A 61 -9.11 23.33 -9.94
C GLY A 61 -10.61 22.97 -9.94
N GLN A 62 -11.19 22.87 -11.15
CA GLN A 62 -12.61 22.62 -11.43
C GLN A 62 -13.11 21.24 -10.96
N ASN A 63 -12.21 20.26 -10.81
CA ASN A 63 -12.55 18.87 -10.46
C ASN A 63 -12.10 18.48 -9.04
N ARG A 64 -12.16 19.42 -8.10
CA ARG A 64 -11.76 19.19 -6.70
C ARG A 64 -12.80 18.32 -5.98
N ASN A 65 -12.34 17.23 -5.39
CA ASN A 65 -13.17 16.38 -4.52
C ASN A 65 -12.63 16.42 -3.08
N TRP A 66 -13.22 17.25 -2.23
CA TRP A 66 -12.86 17.35 -0.81
C TRP A 66 -13.24 16.10 -0.01
N PHE A 67 -14.34 15.42 -0.36
CA PHE A 67 -14.75 14.20 0.33
C PHE A 67 -13.71 13.09 0.15
N ALA A 68 -13.08 13.02 -1.02
CA ALA A 68 -11.99 12.10 -1.27
C ALA A 68 -10.76 12.36 -0.39
N LEU A 69 -10.36 13.63 -0.26
CA LEU A 69 -9.26 14.01 0.63
C LEU A 69 -9.62 13.72 2.09
N GLY A 70 -10.86 13.99 2.50
CA GLY A 70 -11.38 13.62 3.81
C GLY A 70 -11.31 12.10 4.05
N ALA A 71 -11.71 11.28 3.09
CA ALA A 71 -11.64 9.82 3.20
C ALA A 71 -10.20 9.30 3.35
N ILE A 72 -9.23 9.88 2.62
CA ILE A 72 -7.81 9.56 2.79
C ILE A 72 -7.31 9.95 4.19
N MET A 73 -7.71 11.12 4.69
CA MET A 73 -7.33 11.54 6.05
C MET A 73 -7.91 10.59 7.12
N VAL A 74 -9.19 10.22 6.97
CA VAL A 74 -9.83 9.24 7.88
C VAL A 74 -9.13 7.89 7.81
N SER A 75 -8.76 7.40 6.61
CA SER A 75 -8.06 6.12 6.49
C SER A 75 -6.68 6.14 7.14
N ILE A 76 -5.94 7.24 7.03
CA ILE A 76 -4.65 7.43 7.72
C ILE A 76 -4.83 7.45 9.24
N ILE A 77 -5.86 8.15 9.74
CA ILE A 77 -6.15 8.21 11.18
C ILE A 77 -6.48 6.81 11.71
N VAL A 78 -7.35 6.08 11.02
CA VAL A 78 -7.69 4.70 11.38
C VAL A 78 -6.43 3.82 11.37
N GLN A 79 -5.59 3.92 10.34
CA GLN A 79 -4.33 3.17 10.29
C GLN A 79 -3.41 3.47 11.47
N LEU A 80 -3.28 4.73 11.89
CA LEU A 80 -2.49 5.11 13.05
C LEU A 80 -3.08 4.58 14.36
N ILE A 81 -4.41 4.61 14.50
CA ILE A 81 -5.10 4.02 15.67
C ILE A 81 -4.77 2.53 15.77
N PHE A 82 -4.89 1.78 14.67
CA PHE A 82 -4.60 0.35 14.65
C PHE A 82 -3.14 -0.01 14.92
N THR A 83 -2.19 0.86 14.57
CA THR A 83 -0.74 0.56 14.73
C THR A 83 -0.13 1.10 16.03
N GLN A 84 -0.68 2.17 16.61
CA GLN A 84 -0.09 2.82 17.79
C GLN A 84 -0.84 2.50 19.09
N VAL A 85 -2.10 2.06 19.03
CA VAL A 85 -2.90 1.79 20.24
C VAL A 85 -2.62 0.37 20.74
N THR A 86 -2.04 0.28 21.94
CA THR A 86 -1.66 -0.99 22.59
C THR A 86 -2.83 -1.95 22.78
N TRP A 87 -4.06 -1.44 23.00
CA TRP A 87 -5.26 -2.27 23.11
C TRP A 87 -5.59 -3.03 21.82
N PHE A 88 -5.44 -2.38 20.65
CA PHE A 88 -5.62 -3.04 19.36
C PHE A 88 -4.50 -4.04 19.09
N ASN A 89 -3.28 -3.69 19.49
CA ASN A 89 -2.10 -4.56 19.37
C ASN A 89 -2.26 -5.88 20.13
N GLU A 90 -2.87 -5.87 21.32
CA GLU A 90 -3.13 -7.08 22.11
C GLU A 90 -4.26 -7.95 21.55
N ILE A 91 -5.28 -7.35 20.91
CA ILE A 91 -6.43 -8.09 20.37
C ILE A 91 -6.15 -8.67 18.99
N PHE A 92 -5.42 -7.93 18.15
CA PHE A 92 -5.13 -8.29 16.76
C PHE A 92 -3.72 -8.86 16.58
N ASP A 93 -3.02 -9.19 17.68
CA ASP A 93 -1.64 -9.69 17.65
C ASP A 93 -0.71 -8.80 16.80
N THR A 94 -0.86 -7.48 16.95
CA THR A 94 -0.19 -6.48 16.12
C THR A 94 0.97 -5.88 16.91
N ALA A 95 2.13 -5.72 16.29
CA ALA A 95 3.28 -5.07 16.92
C ALA A 95 3.52 -3.65 16.38
N PRO A 96 4.13 -2.74 17.17
CA PRO A 96 4.42 -1.38 16.75
C PRO A 96 5.35 -1.39 15.53
N VAL A 97 4.90 -0.77 14.44
CA VAL A 97 5.61 -0.78 13.15
C VAL A 97 6.68 0.31 13.12
N PRO A 98 7.96 -0.04 12.95
CA PRO A 98 9.00 0.94 12.72
C PRO A 98 8.77 1.66 11.39
N ALA A 99 8.80 3.00 11.40
CA ALA A 99 8.61 3.84 10.21
C ALA A 99 9.57 3.49 9.05
N LYS A 100 10.74 2.89 9.35
CA LYS A 100 11.72 2.43 8.35
C LYS A 100 11.11 1.45 7.33
N TYR A 101 10.20 0.58 7.76
CA TYR A 101 9.59 -0.42 6.86
C TYR A 101 8.48 0.16 5.97
N VAL A 102 8.06 1.40 6.23
CA VAL A 102 7.04 2.10 5.43
C VAL A 102 7.66 2.78 4.19
N MET A 103 8.93 3.14 4.28
CA MET A 103 9.64 3.88 3.22
C MET A 103 9.67 3.14 1.86
N PRO A 104 9.92 1.82 1.79
CA PRO A 104 9.86 1.08 0.53
C PRO A 104 8.48 1.18 -0.14
N THR A 105 7.41 1.08 0.64
CA THR A 105 6.03 1.16 0.14
C THR A 105 5.74 2.51 -0.51
N ILE A 106 6.27 3.59 0.04
CA ILE A 106 6.13 4.93 -0.57
C ILE A 106 6.85 4.99 -1.92
N VAL A 107 8.08 4.45 -2.00
CA VAL A 107 8.84 4.39 -3.25
C VAL A 107 8.11 3.56 -4.31
N PHE A 108 7.61 2.38 -3.94
CA PHE A 108 6.80 1.55 -4.84
C PHE A 108 5.48 2.21 -5.24
N GLY A 109 4.81 2.92 -4.34
CA GLY A 109 3.59 3.68 -4.62
C GLY A 109 3.81 4.80 -5.64
N ILE A 110 4.93 5.52 -5.54
CA ILE A 110 5.32 6.52 -6.53
C ILE A 110 5.61 5.86 -7.88
N GLY A 111 6.38 4.75 -7.89
CA GLY A 111 6.64 3.97 -9.10
C GLY A 111 5.35 3.50 -9.78
N TRP A 112 4.37 3.07 -8.99
CA TRP A 112 3.05 2.67 -9.48
C TRP A 112 2.31 3.81 -10.18
N LEU A 113 2.31 5.02 -9.60
CA LEU A 113 1.73 6.20 -10.25
C LEU A 113 2.43 6.55 -11.56
N VAL A 114 3.76 6.41 -11.62
CA VAL A 114 4.53 6.65 -12.85
C VAL A 114 4.15 5.65 -13.94
N ILE A 115 4.02 4.36 -13.60
CA ILE A 115 3.59 3.32 -14.55
C ILE A 115 2.18 3.61 -15.08
N ASP A 116 1.26 4.01 -14.21
CA ASP A 116 -0.11 4.32 -14.64
C ASP A 116 -0.19 5.59 -15.52
N GLU A 117 0.56 6.64 -15.18
CA GLU A 117 0.67 7.81 -16.05
C GLU A 117 1.32 7.48 -17.39
N LEU A 118 2.37 6.65 -17.41
CA LEU A 118 3.00 6.19 -18.64
C LEU A 118 2.00 5.41 -19.50
N ARG A 119 1.21 4.52 -18.90
CA ARG A 119 0.12 3.80 -19.59
C ARG A 119 -0.88 4.77 -20.22
N LYS A 120 -1.34 5.77 -19.46
CA LYS A 120 -2.25 6.82 -19.95
C LYS A 120 -1.64 7.61 -21.12
N LEU A 121 -0.35 7.96 -21.04
CA LEU A 121 0.36 8.65 -22.11
C LEU A 121 0.48 7.79 -23.37
N CYS A 122 0.81 6.50 -23.24
CA CYS A 122 0.87 5.56 -24.35
C CYS A 122 -0.48 5.42 -25.07
N VAL A 123 -1.59 5.29 -24.32
CA VAL A 123 -2.94 5.18 -24.89
C VAL A 123 -3.33 6.46 -25.64
N ARG A 124 -2.97 7.65 -25.12
CA ARG A 124 -3.23 8.94 -25.77
C ARG A 124 -2.42 9.12 -27.06
N LYS A 125 -1.15 8.71 -27.06
CA LYS A 125 -0.24 8.92 -28.19
C LYS A 125 -0.42 7.87 -29.29
N PHE A 126 -0.84 6.65 -28.94
CA PHE A 126 -1.01 5.53 -29.87
C PHE A 126 -2.38 4.85 -29.74
N PRO A 127 -3.47 5.52 -30.18
CA PRO A 127 -4.84 5.04 -30.01
C PRO A 127 -5.16 3.73 -30.75
N HIS A 128 -4.39 3.37 -31.79
CA HIS A 128 -4.58 2.14 -32.58
C HIS A 128 -3.62 1.00 -32.21
N SER A 129 -2.79 1.16 -31.18
CA SER A 129 -1.83 0.13 -30.75
C SER A 129 -2.53 -1.05 -30.04
N ILE A 130 -1.89 -2.22 -30.05
CA ILE A 130 -2.29 -3.39 -29.24
C ILE A 130 -2.37 -3.01 -27.75
N ILE A 131 -1.49 -2.12 -27.29
CA ILE A 131 -1.51 -1.60 -25.91
C ILE A 131 -2.83 -0.87 -25.61
N ALA A 132 -3.36 -0.10 -26.57
CA ALA A 132 -4.64 0.59 -26.40
C ALA A 132 -5.83 -0.38 -26.42
N LYS A 133 -5.70 -1.52 -27.11
CA LYS A 133 -6.71 -2.59 -27.12
C LYS A 133 -6.70 -3.45 -25.84
N ILE A 134 -5.54 -3.64 -25.21
CA ILE A 134 -5.39 -4.41 -23.96
C ILE A 134 -5.62 -3.53 -22.72
N ALA A 135 -5.37 -2.23 -22.82
CA ALA A 135 -5.61 -1.28 -21.73
C ALA A 135 -7.10 -0.98 -21.48
N TRP A 136 -7.99 -1.75 -22.12
CA TRP A 136 -9.45 -1.67 -22.05
C TRP A 136 -10.05 -2.95 -21.48
#